data_AF-A7SG18-F1
#
_entry.id   AF-A7SG18-F1
#
_cell.length_a   1.000
_cell.length_b   1.000
_cell.length_c   1.000
_cell.angle_alpha   90.00
_cell.angle_beta   90.00
_cell.angle_gamma   90.00
#
_symmetry.space_group_name_H-M   'P 1'
#
loop_
_entity.id
_entity.type
_entity.pdbx_description
1 polymer ?
#
loop_
_entity_poly.entity_id
_entity_poly.type
_entity_poly.pdbx_seq_one_letter_code
_entity_poly.pdbx_strand_id
1 'polypeptide(L)'
;MVLLGDSMHNFLDGLAIGAAFSNSIIEGFSTSLAIFCEEVPHELGDFAVLLSGGMTVRQALGFNFLSACVCFVGMAIGLLLGYTTHAVKWIYALAGGMFVYIALVAMLPEVNQMSMRAGQGSVRKNLKVFAMQNVGMICGFIIMFVLAMYQSQITL
;
A
#
# COMPACT_ATOMS: atom_id res chain seq x y z
N MET A 1 -3.51 1.88 -14.93
CA MET A 1 -2.21 1.66 -14.27
C MET A 1 -2.41 1.22 -12.83
N VAL A 2 -3.41 1.77 -12.13
CA VAL A 2 -3.90 1.36 -10.79
C VAL A 2 -3.80 -0.15 -10.55
N LEU A 3 -4.60 -0.98 -11.23
CA LEU A 3 -4.62 -2.44 -11.04
C LEU A 3 -3.26 -3.15 -11.12
N LEU A 4 -2.38 -2.72 -12.04
CA LEU A 4 -1.08 -3.38 -12.21
C LEU A 4 -0.09 -2.91 -11.14
N GLY A 5 -0.14 -1.62 -10.78
CA GLY A 5 0.61 -1.08 -9.66
C GLY A 5 0.17 -1.71 -8.34
N ASP A 6 -1.14 -1.85 -8.15
CA ASP A 6 -1.76 -2.48 -6.99
C ASP A 6 -1.43 -3.98 -6.89
N SER A 7 -1.43 -4.72 -8.01
CA SER A 7 -0.97 -6.12 -7.99
C SER A 7 0.51 -6.25 -7.63
N MET A 8 1.35 -5.31 -8.06
CA MET A 8 2.76 -5.26 -7.66
C MET A 8 2.93 -4.87 -6.19
N HIS A 9 2.10 -3.96 -5.68
CA HIS A 9 2.04 -3.58 -4.26
C HIS A 9 1.71 -4.80 -3.42
N ASN A 10 0.55 -5.41 -3.67
CA ASN A 10 0.08 -6.62 -2.99
C ASN A 10 1.10 -7.76 -3.04
N PHE A 11 1.79 -7.95 -4.17
CA PHE A 11 2.87 -8.94 -4.27
C PHE A 11 4.01 -8.68 -3.27
N LEU A 12 4.42 -7.42 -3.11
CA LEU A 12 5.53 -7.05 -2.25
C LEU A 12 5.14 -7.10 -0.77
N ASP A 13 3.91 -6.74 -0.45
CA ASP A 13 3.33 -6.94 0.88
C ASP A 13 3.39 -8.41 1.27
N GLY A 14 2.94 -9.27 0.37
CA GLY A 14 3.09 -10.71 0.52
C GLY A 14 4.53 -11.11 0.77
N LEU A 15 5.46 -10.63 -0.06
CA LEU A 15 6.89 -10.92 0.07
C LEU A 15 7.45 -10.51 1.44
N ALA A 16 7.06 -9.35 1.96
CA ALA A 16 7.45 -8.84 3.27
C ALA A 16 6.85 -9.67 4.41
N ILE A 17 5.57 -10.06 4.31
CA ILE A 17 4.90 -10.96 5.26
C ILE A 17 5.60 -12.32 5.30
N GLY A 18 5.85 -12.92 4.13
CA GLY A 18 6.54 -14.21 4.02
C GLY A 18 7.95 -14.17 4.62
N ALA A 19 8.71 -13.11 4.32
CA ALA A 19 10.03 -12.90 4.92
C ALA A 19 9.97 -12.74 6.45
N ALA A 20 8.99 -11.99 6.97
CA ALA A 20 8.82 -11.82 8.41
C ALA A 20 8.45 -13.14 9.12
N PHE A 21 7.54 -13.94 8.56
CA PHE A 21 7.21 -15.27 9.08
C PHE A 21 8.38 -16.25 9.02
N SER A 22 9.32 -16.07 8.09
CA SER A 22 10.54 -16.89 8.03
C SER A 22 11.52 -16.61 9.18
N ASN A 23 11.49 -15.40 9.75
CA ASN A 23 12.30 -15.03 10.91
C ASN A 23 11.64 -15.49 12.21
N SER A 24 10.38 -15.09 12.46
CA SER A 24 9.62 -15.51 13.63
C SER A 24 8.11 -15.34 13.44
N ILE A 25 7.33 -16.10 14.21
CA ILE A 25 5.87 -16.00 14.21
C ILE A 25 5.41 -14.60 14.65
N ILE A 26 6.08 -14.01 15.65
CA ILE A 26 5.74 -12.69 16.20
C ILE A 26 5.99 -11.60 15.15
N GLU A 27 7.15 -11.63 14.48
CA GLU A 27 7.45 -10.70 13.39
C GLU A 27 6.44 -10.84 12.26
N GLY A 28 6.11 -12.08 11.84
CA GLY A 28 5.12 -12.33 10.81
C GLY A 28 3.75 -11.72 11.12
N PHE A 29 3.23 -11.92 12.34
CA PHE A 29 1.97 -11.31 12.75
C PHE A 29 2.05 -9.78 12.83
N SER A 30 3.14 -9.23 13.36
CA SER A 30 3.35 -7.79 13.44
C SER A 30 3.38 -7.15 12.06
N THR A 31 4.11 -7.72 11.10
CA THR A 31 4.20 -7.22 9.72
C THR A 31 2.86 -7.35 8.99
N SER A 32 2.15 -8.48 9.17
CA SER A 32 0.82 -8.67 8.58
C SER A 32 -0.19 -7.63 9.08
N LEU A 33 -0.15 -7.30 10.37
CA LEU A 33 -1.04 -6.29 10.94
C LEU A 33 -0.71 -4.88 10.43
N ALA A 34 0.58 -4.54 10.31
CA ALA A 34 1.01 -3.26 9.77
C ALA A 34 0.54 -3.08 8.32
N ILE A 35 0.76 -4.08 7.47
CA ILE A 35 0.32 -4.09 6.08
C ILE A 35 -1.21 -4.04 5.99
N PHE A 36 -1.93 -4.80 6.82
CA PHE A 36 -3.39 -4.71 6.86
C PHE A 36 -3.88 -3.29 7.15
N CYS A 37 -3.20 -2.55 8.03
CA CYS A 37 -3.56 -1.19 8.37
C CYS A 37 -3.33 -0.18 7.22
N GLU A 38 -2.38 -0.41 6.31
CA GLU A 38 -2.15 0.45 5.15
C GLU A 38 -2.96 0.03 3.92
N GLU A 39 -3.22 -1.27 3.76
CA GLU A 39 -3.99 -1.82 2.65
C GLU A 39 -5.48 -1.47 2.72
N VAL A 40 -6.09 -1.43 3.90
CA VAL A 40 -7.52 -1.05 4.01
C VAL A 40 -7.78 0.36 3.42
N PRO A 41 -7.02 1.42 3.78
CA PRO A 41 -7.11 2.72 3.11
C PRO A 41 -6.75 2.68 1.62
N HIS A 42 -5.70 1.94 1.24
CA HIS A 42 -5.21 1.87 -0.14
C HIS A 42 -6.29 1.29 -1.07
N GLU A 43 -6.85 0.14 -0.69
CA GLU A 43 -7.84 -0.60 -1.46
C GLU A 43 -9.18 0.16 -1.59
N LEU A 44 -9.56 0.92 -0.55
CA LEU A 44 -10.70 1.84 -0.61
C LEU A 44 -10.45 3.00 -1.57
N GLY A 45 -9.21 3.50 -1.64
CA GLY A 45 -8.77 4.50 -2.61
C GLY A 45 -8.87 3.98 -4.03
N ASP A 46 -8.31 2.80 -4.29
CA ASP A 46 -8.36 2.13 -5.58
C ASP A 46 -9.79 1.83 -6.02
N PHE A 47 -10.63 1.36 -5.10
CA PHE A 47 -12.05 1.18 -5.36
C PHE A 47 -12.73 2.48 -5.81
N ALA A 48 -12.46 3.61 -5.14
CA ALA A 48 -13.00 4.91 -5.52
C ALA A 48 -12.49 5.38 -6.89
N VAL A 49 -11.22 5.14 -7.19
CA VAL A 49 -10.60 5.46 -8.49
C VAL A 49 -11.25 4.64 -9.61
N LEU A 50 -11.40 3.32 -9.44
CA LEU A 50 -12.00 2.42 -10.44
C LEU A 50 -13.46 2.79 -10.72
N LEU A 51 -14.23 3.15 -9.69
CA LEU A 51 -15.59 3.68 -9.86
C LEU A 51 -15.61 4.99 -10.66
N SER A 52 -14.68 5.92 -10.36
CA SER A 52 -14.55 7.17 -11.11
C SER A 52 -14.10 6.97 -12.56
N GLY A 53 -13.42 5.85 -12.84
CA GLY A 53 -13.04 5.39 -14.17
C GLY A 53 -14.16 4.74 -14.97
N GLY A 54 -15.36 4.62 -14.40
CA GLY A 54 -16.55 4.10 -15.09
C GLY A 54 -16.83 2.60 -14.87
N MET A 55 -16.12 1.95 -13.95
CA MET A 55 -16.40 0.55 -13.59
C MET A 55 -17.61 0.47 -12.67
N THR A 56 -18.36 -0.64 -12.78
CA THR A 56 -19.43 -0.95 -11.82
C THR A 56 -18.84 -1.40 -10.48
N VAL A 57 -19.61 -1.27 -9.39
CA VAL A 57 -19.19 -1.72 -8.04
C VAL A 57 -18.71 -3.17 -8.03
N ARG A 58 -19.42 -4.07 -8.73
CA ARG A 58 -19.02 -5.49 -8.80
C ARG A 58 -17.70 -5.70 -9.53
N GLN A 59 -17.47 -4.94 -10.60
CA GLN A 59 -16.21 -5.01 -11.32
C GLN A 59 -15.07 -4.48 -10.45
N ALA A 60 -15.23 -3.28 -9.87
CA ALA A 60 -14.20 -2.67 -9.04
C ALA A 60 -13.81 -3.60 -7.87
N LEU A 61 -14.77 -4.15 -7.13
CA LEU A 61 -14.50 -5.13 -6.06
C LEU A 61 -13.84 -6.41 -6.56
N GLY A 62 -14.27 -6.94 -7.72
CA GLY A 62 -13.70 -8.17 -8.27
C GLY A 62 -12.24 -8.01 -8.71
N PHE A 63 -11.91 -6.86 -9.30
CA PHE A 63 -10.55 -6.54 -9.73
C PHE A 63 -9.61 -6.28 -8.55
N ASN A 64 -10.07 -5.52 -7.55
CA ASN A 64 -9.41 -5.33 -6.26
C ASN A 64 -9.09 -6.67 -5.58
N PHE A 65 -10.10 -7.52 -5.42
CA PHE A 65 -9.92 -8.85 -4.83
C PHE A 65 -8.92 -9.73 -5.61
N LEU A 66 -8.97 -9.69 -6.95
CA LEU A 66 -8.04 -10.45 -7.79
C LEU A 66 -6.60 -9.96 -7.64
N SER A 67 -6.42 -8.65 -7.52
CA SER A 67 -5.13 -8.02 -7.27
C SER A 67 -4.57 -8.40 -5.90
N ALA A 68 -5.40 -8.34 -4.86
CA ALA A 68 -5.06 -8.78 -3.50
C ALA A 68 -4.65 -10.26 -3.43
N CYS A 69 -5.19 -11.14 -4.30
CA CYS A 69 -4.78 -12.54 -4.36
C CYS A 69 -3.28 -12.72 -4.70
N VAL A 70 -2.66 -11.76 -5.38
CA VAL A 70 -1.23 -11.81 -5.72
C VAL A 70 -0.35 -11.75 -4.47
N CYS A 71 -0.86 -11.20 -3.36
CA CYS A 71 -0.20 -11.20 -2.06
C CYS A 71 0.15 -12.61 -1.58
N PHE A 72 -0.72 -13.61 -1.78
CA PHE A 72 -0.41 -14.99 -1.40
C PHE A 72 0.77 -15.57 -2.17
N VAL A 73 0.95 -15.18 -3.44
CA VAL A 73 2.10 -15.60 -4.26
C VAL A 73 3.38 -14.95 -3.71
N GLY A 74 3.33 -13.66 -3.41
CA GLY A 74 4.41 -12.94 -2.74
C GLY A 74 4.81 -13.59 -1.42
N MET A 75 3.83 -13.93 -0.58
CA MET A 75 4.05 -14.60 0.71
C MET A 75 4.73 -15.95 0.56
N ALA A 76 4.29 -16.78 -0.38
CA ALA A 76 4.94 -18.06 -0.63
C ALA A 76 6.42 -17.89 -1.03
N ILE A 77 6.70 -16.94 -1.92
CA ILE A 77 8.08 -16.64 -2.34
C ILE A 77 8.91 -16.07 -1.18
N GLY A 78 8.34 -15.16 -0.40
CA GLY A 78 8.99 -14.51 0.74
C GLY A 78 9.36 -15.53 1.81
N LEU A 79 8.47 -16.49 2.09
CA LEU A 79 8.71 -17.58 3.02
C LEU A 79 9.86 -18.49 2.52
N LEU A 80 9.84 -18.87 1.24
CA LEU A 80 10.86 -19.75 0.65
C LEU A 80 12.24 -19.09 0.62
N LEU A 81 12.32 -17.82 0.20
CA LEU A 81 13.58 -17.08 0.15
C LEU A 81 14.06 -16.68 1.55
N GLY A 82 13.16 -16.50 2.50
CA GLY A 82 13.49 -16.10 3.86
C GLY A 82 14.37 -17.11 4.61
N TYR A 83 14.20 -18.41 4.35
CA TYR A 83 15.08 -19.47 4.89
C TYR A 83 16.55 -19.33 4.45
N THR A 84 16.83 -18.63 3.35
CA THR A 84 18.20 -18.23 2.99
C THR A 84 18.57 -16.94 3.71
N THR A 85 19.40 -17.06 4.75
CA THR A 85 19.70 -16.00 5.75
C THR A 85 20.17 -14.65 5.19
N HIS A 86 20.64 -14.58 3.95
CA HIS A 86 21.07 -13.33 3.31
C HIS A 86 20.03 -12.70 2.36
N ALA A 87 18.99 -13.43 1.94
CA ALA A 87 18.02 -12.94 0.97
C ALA A 87 17.00 -11.96 1.59
N VAL A 88 16.69 -12.11 2.88
CA VAL A 88 15.73 -11.26 3.62
C VAL A 88 16.09 -9.77 3.51
N LYS A 89 17.37 -9.41 3.65
CA LYS A 89 17.82 -8.01 3.52
C LYS A 89 17.54 -7.43 2.12
N TRP A 90 17.76 -8.21 1.08
CA TRP A 90 17.52 -7.81 -0.30
C TRP A 90 16.02 -7.71 -0.61
N ILE A 91 15.22 -8.60 -0.04
CA ILE A 91 13.75 -8.55 -0.11
C ILE A 91 13.24 -7.24 0.46
N TYR A 92 13.67 -6.86 1.67
CA TYR A 92 13.25 -5.59 2.26
C TYR A 92 13.77 -4.36 1.51
N ALA A 93 14.99 -4.41 0.98
CA ALA A 93 15.52 -3.32 0.15
C ALA A 93 14.71 -3.15 -1.15
N LEU A 94 14.33 -4.25 -1.78
CA LEU A 94 13.49 -4.25 -2.99
C LEU A 94 12.06 -3.76 -2.67
N ALA A 95 11.44 -4.26 -1.59
CA ALA A 95 10.11 -3.83 -1.16
C ALA A 95 10.08 -2.33 -0.84
N GLY A 96 11.03 -1.84 -0.04
CA GLY A 96 11.12 -0.41 0.31
C GLY A 96 11.34 0.48 -0.92
N GLY A 97 12.22 0.08 -1.85
CA GLY A 97 12.44 0.83 -3.09
C GLY A 97 11.19 0.89 -3.98
N MET A 98 10.46 -0.21 -4.06
CA MET A 98 9.21 -0.29 -4.83
C MET A 98 8.07 0.50 -4.18
N PHE A 99 7.95 0.53 -2.85
CA PHE A 99 6.96 1.40 -2.19
C PHE A 99 7.18 2.87 -2.53
N VAL A 100 8.44 3.32 -2.54
CA VAL A 100 8.77 4.69 -2.98
C VAL A 100 8.39 4.91 -4.44
N TYR A 101 8.68 3.94 -5.32
CA TYR A 101 8.32 4.02 -6.74
C TYR A 101 6.80 4.08 -6.96
N ILE A 102 6.03 3.19 -6.34
CA ILE A 102 4.56 3.14 -6.46
C ILE A 102 3.95 4.42 -5.91
N ALA A 103 4.40 4.89 -4.74
CA ALA A 103 3.92 6.13 -4.14
C ALA A 103 4.12 7.35 -5.08
N LEU A 104 5.30 7.47 -5.69
CA LEU A 104 5.64 8.62 -6.54
C LEU A 104 5.08 8.53 -7.95
N VAL A 105 5.06 7.35 -8.56
CA VAL A 105 4.76 7.17 -9.98
C VAL A 105 3.31 6.77 -10.21
N ALA A 106 2.72 5.97 -9.33
CA ALA A 106 1.32 5.54 -9.47
C ALA A 106 0.38 6.46 -8.67
N MET A 107 0.61 6.59 -7.36
CA MET A 107 -0.36 7.22 -6.46
C MET A 107 -0.36 8.75 -6.54
N LEU A 108 0.81 9.39 -6.48
CA LEU A 108 0.89 10.86 -6.47
C LEU A 108 0.22 11.52 -7.70
N PRO A 109 0.43 11.03 -8.95
CA PRO A 109 -0.27 11.59 -10.11
C PRO A 109 -1.78 11.37 -10.06
N GLU A 110 -2.23 10.19 -9.61
CA GLU A 110 -3.65 9.83 -9.51
C GLU A 110 -4.39 10.74 -8.52
N VAL A 111 -3.84 10.90 -7.30
CA VAL A 111 -4.41 11.78 -6.27
C VAL A 111 -4.43 13.23 -6.74
N ASN A 112 -3.38 13.69 -7.41
CA ASN A 112 -3.35 15.06 -7.93
C ASN A 112 -4.41 15.29 -9.04
N GLN A 113 -4.62 14.32 -9.94
CA GLN A 113 -5.68 14.40 -10.95
C GLN A 113 -7.07 14.42 -10.32
N MET A 114 -7.32 13.60 -9.29
CA MET A 114 -8.58 13.61 -8.53
C MET A 114 -8.80 14.95 -7.82
N SER A 115 -7.77 15.48 -7.15
CA SER A 115 -7.83 16.79 -6.48
C SER A 115 -8.16 17.92 -7.45
N MET A 116 -7.54 17.91 -8.64
CA MET A 116 -7.80 18.91 -9.68
C MET A 116 -9.23 18.82 -10.22
N ARG A 117 -9.77 17.61 -10.43
CA ARG A 117 -11.17 17.41 -10.84
C ARG A 117 -12.14 17.87 -9.75
N ALA A 118 -11.88 17.55 -8.49
CA ALA A 118 -12.73 17.97 -7.37
C ALA A 118 -12.70 19.49 -7.15
N GLY A 119 -11.56 20.14 -7.40
CA GLY A 119 -11.35 21.59 -7.27
C GLY A 119 -11.79 22.43 -8.47
N GLN A 120 -12.22 21.83 -9.59
CA GLN A 120 -12.65 22.57 -10.78
C GLN A 120 -13.82 23.53 -10.47
N GLY A 121 -13.70 24.76 -10.96
CA GLY A 121 -14.75 25.80 -10.90
C GLY A 121 -14.54 26.92 -9.89
N SER A 122 -13.58 26.85 -8.95
CA SER A 122 -13.26 27.98 -8.05
C SER A 122 -11.89 27.85 -7.38
N VAL A 123 -11.11 28.94 -7.34
CA VAL A 123 -9.80 29.00 -6.65
C VAL A 123 -9.92 28.62 -5.18
N ARG A 124 -10.99 29.03 -4.49
CA ARG A 124 -11.21 28.72 -3.07
C ARG A 124 -11.47 27.23 -2.85
N LYS A 125 -12.13 26.56 -3.80
CA LYS A 125 -12.39 25.11 -3.75
C LYS A 125 -11.10 24.33 -4.01
N ASN A 126 -10.31 24.76 -5.00
CA ASN A 126 -9.00 24.18 -5.29
C ASN A 126 -8.06 24.27 -4.08
N LEU A 127 -7.98 25.44 -3.43
CA LEU A 127 -7.15 25.62 -2.23
C LEU A 127 -7.60 24.71 -1.07
N LYS A 128 -8.91 24.53 -0.86
CA LYS A 128 -9.44 23.61 0.15
C LYS A 128 -9.07 22.16 -0.13
N VAL A 129 -9.23 21.70 -1.37
CA VAL A 129 -8.89 20.32 -1.76
C VAL A 129 -7.39 20.08 -1.63
N PHE A 130 -6.56 21.03 -2.07
CA PHE A 130 -5.11 20.97 -1.89
C PHE A 130 -4.70 20.88 -0.42
N ALA A 131 -5.30 21.70 0.46
CA ALA A 131 -5.04 21.64 1.89
C ALA A 131 -5.45 20.29 2.48
N MET A 132 -6.61 19.78 2.09
CA MET A 132 -7.12 18.48 2.55
C MET A 132 -6.21 17.32 2.12
N GLN A 133 -5.70 17.34 0.88
CA GLN A 133 -4.76 16.35 0.37
C GLN A 133 -3.45 16.36 1.18
N ASN A 134 -2.88 17.53 1.44
CA ASN A 134 -1.64 17.64 2.22
C ASN A 134 -1.84 17.19 3.67
N VAL A 135 -2.98 17.53 4.30
CA VAL A 135 -3.32 17.04 5.64
C VAL A 135 -3.45 15.51 5.64
N GLY A 136 -4.10 14.93 4.63
CA GLY A 136 -4.21 13.47 4.49
C GLY A 136 -2.83 12.80 4.35
N MET A 137 -1.96 13.31 3.49
CA MET A 137 -0.60 12.79 3.30
C MET A 137 0.25 12.89 4.57
N ILE A 138 0.21 14.03 5.27
CA ILE A 138 0.92 14.22 6.54
C ILE A 138 0.37 13.28 7.61
N CYS A 139 -0.95 13.13 7.70
CA CYS A 139 -1.58 12.21 8.64
C CYS A 139 -1.15 10.76 8.38
N GLY A 140 -1.22 10.29 7.13
CA GLY A 140 -0.77 8.96 6.74
C GLY A 140 0.72 8.73 7.07
N PHE A 141 1.58 9.72 6.76
CA PHE A 141 2.99 9.66 7.13
C PHE A 141 3.20 9.56 8.64
N ILE A 142 2.48 10.35 9.45
CA ILE A 142 2.58 10.30 10.91
C ILE A 142 2.14 8.93 11.44
N ILE A 143 1.04 8.37 10.93
CA ILE A 143 0.55 7.04 11.34
C ILE A 143 1.62 5.99 11.04
N MET A 144 2.15 5.96 9.82
CA MET A 144 3.19 5.01 9.43
C MET A 144 4.49 5.20 10.22
N PHE A 145 4.87 6.46 10.49
CA PHE A 145 6.03 6.78 11.31
C PHE A 145 5.86 6.29 12.76
N VAL A 146 4.67 6.45 13.34
CA VAL A 146 4.35 5.94 14.68
C VAL A 146 4.39 4.41 14.68
N LEU A 147 3.78 3.74 13.69
CA LEU A 147 3.83 2.28 13.59
C LEU A 147 5.28 1.77 13.49
N ALA A 148 6.12 2.42 12.68
CA ALA A 148 7.54 2.08 12.55
C ALA A 148 8.31 2.29 13.87
N MET A 149 8.03 3.36 14.61
CA MET A 149 8.68 3.65 15.91
C MET A 149 8.33 2.60 16.97
N TYR A 150 7.08 2.14 17.00
CA TYR A 150 6.61 1.18 18.00
C TYR A 150 6.72 -0.28 17.55
N GLN A 151 7.15 -0.56 16.31
CA GLN A 151 7.35 -1.92 15.80
C GLN A 151 8.25 -2.77 16.72
N SER A 152 9.29 -2.16 17.31
CA SER A 152 10.20 -2.84 18.25
C SER A 152 9.62 -3.10 19.64
N GLN A 153 8.49 -2.48 19.99
CA GLN A 153 7.79 -2.72 21.26
C GLN A 153 6.64 -3.74 21.12
N ILE A 154 6.30 -4.13 19.90
CA ILE A 154 5.31 -5.17 19.59
C ILE A 154 5.93 -6.58 19.73
N THR A 155 7.26 -6.68 19.91
CA THR A 155 7.91 -7.92 20.35
C THR A 155 7.58 -8.18 21.82
N LEU A 156 6.50 -8.95 22.04
CA LEU A 156 6.08 -9.47 23.34
C LEU A 156 6.74 -10.83 23.63
#